data_AF-A0A7X2TCI9-F1
#
_entry.id   AF-A0A7X2TCI9-F1
#
_cell.length_a   1.000
_cell.length_b   1.000
_cell.length_c   1.000
_cell.angle_alpha   90.00
_cell.angle_beta   90.00
_cell.angle_gamma   90.00
#
_symmetry.space_group_name_H-M   'P 1'
#
loop_
_entity.id
_entity.type
_entity.pdbx_description
1 polymer ?
#
loop_
_entity_poly.entity_id
_entity_poly.type
_entity_poly.pdbx_seq_one_letter_code
_entity_poly.pdbx_strand_id
1 'polypeptide(L)'
;MQVTAKVLLLGKVQKLWKDANGNSHTAFVGNIVQNNGEIIDTLRLTQEQYNMLEVNQSYIVNADFGVGKNGGYLRVVDITPSKA
;
A
#
# COMPACT_ATOMS: atom_id res chain seq x y z
N MET A 1 -9.27 4.28 14.06
CA MET A 1 -10.54 4.36 13.28
C MET A 1 -10.35 3.52 12.05
N GLN A 2 -11.24 2.56 11.76
CA GLN A 2 -11.11 1.75 10.56
C GLN A 2 -11.61 2.53 9.35
N VAL A 3 -10.84 2.48 8.25
CA VAL A 3 -11.19 3.08 6.96
C VAL A 3 -11.11 2.03 5.88
N THR A 4 -12.07 2.10 4.95
CA THR A 4 -12.15 1.21 3.79
C THR A 4 -12.12 2.05 2.53
N ALA A 5 -11.28 1.64 1.58
CA ALA A 5 -11.02 2.37 0.35
C ALA A 5 -11.03 1.42 -0.85
N LYS A 6 -11.76 1.77 -1.91
CA LYS A 6 -11.58 1.14 -3.23
C LYS A 6 -10.49 1.89 -3.98
N VAL A 7 -9.46 1.17 -4.43
CA VAL A 7 -8.27 1.73 -5.07
C VAL A 7 -7.90 0.94 -6.32
N LEU A 8 -7.35 1.61 -7.33
CA LEU A 8 -6.75 0.96 -8.49
C LEU A 8 -5.25 0.86 -8.29
N LEU A 9 -4.67 -0.34 -8.38
CA LEU A 9 -3.23 -0.54 -8.29
C LEU A 9 -2.59 -0.30 -9.67
N LEU A 10 -1.85 0.79 -9.85
CA LEU A 10 -1.23 1.11 -11.14
C LEU A 10 0.14 0.45 -11.33
N GLY A 11 0.91 0.33 -10.26
CA GLY A 11 2.30 -0.06 -10.35
C GLY A 11 2.80 -0.66 -9.06
N LYS A 12 3.88 -1.44 -9.20
CA LYS A 12 4.57 -2.11 -8.11
C LYS A 12 6.05 -1.81 -8.21
N VAL A 13 6.66 -1.39 -7.10
CA VAL A 13 8.08 -1.05 -7.01
C VAL A 13 8.72 -1.79 -5.85
N GLN A 14 9.85 -2.44 -6.13
CA GLN A 14 10.73 -3.00 -5.11
C GLN A 14 11.92 -2.06 -4.92
N LYS A 15 12.18 -1.64 -3.69
CA LYS A 15 13.30 -0.75 -3.36
C LYS A 15 14.16 -1.34 -2.26
N LEU A 16 15.44 -1.52 -2.56
CA LEU A 16 16.45 -1.87 -1.56
C LEU A 16 16.81 -0.62 -0.75
N TRP A 17 16.86 -0.75 0.57
CA TRP A 17 17.32 0.29 1.47
C TRP A 17 18.20 -0.31 2.56
N LYS A 18 19.13 0.47 3.08
CA LYS A 18 19.98 0.05 4.19
C LYS A 18 19.50 0.70 5.48
N ASP A 19 19.42 -0.08 6.55
CA ASP A 19 19.18 0.46 7.89
C ASP A 19 20.43 1.17 8.43
N ALA A 20 20.28 1.85 9.58
CA ALA A 20 21.38 2.55 10.24
C ALA A 20 22.52 1.60 10.69
N ASN A 21 22.26 0.30 10.75
CA ASN A 21 23.22 -0.74 11.11
C ASN A 21 23.91 -1.35 9.86
N GLY A 22 23.57 -0.89 8.66
CA GLY A 22 24.14 -1.34 7.39
C GLY A 22 23.49 -2.58 6.79
N ASN A 23 22.43 -3.14 7.39
CA ASN A 23 21.73 -4.30 6.83
C ASN A 23 20.82 -3.88 5.68
N SER A 24 20.86 -4.66 4.60
CA SER A 24 20.00 -4.45 3.42
C SER A 24 18.62 -5.02 3.66
N HIS A 25 17.61 -4.17 3.53
CA HIS A 25 16.20 -4.53 3.58
C HIS A 25 15.53 -4.23 2.24
N THR A 26 14.52 -5.03 1.91
CA THR A 26 13.70 -4.83 0.72
C THR A 26 12.37 -4.23 1.13
N ALA A 27 12.04 -3.06 0.59
CA ALA A 27 10.71 -2.47 0.69
C ALA A 27 9.90 -2.80 -0.57
N PHE A 28 8.66 -3.24 -0.39
CA PHE A 28 7.70 -3.48 -1.46
C PHE A 28 6.62 -2.40 -1.39
N VAL A 29 6.38 -1.73 -2.52
CA VAL A 29 5.50 -0.58 -2.61
C VAL A 29 4.53 -0.76 -3.78
N GLY A 30 3.25 -0.52 -3.54
CA GLY A 30 2.21 -0.47 -4.57
C GLY A 30 1.70 0.95 -4.76
N ASN A 31 1.71 1.47 -5.98
CA ASN A 31 1.21 2.81 -6.29
C ASN A 31 -0.29 2.74 -6.58
N ILE A 32 -1.09 3.50 -5.83
CA ILE A 32 -2.54 3.45 -5.90
C ILE A 32 -3.16 4.78 -6.33
N VAL A 33 -4.26 4.67 -7.08
CA VAL A 33 -5.11 5.79 -7.50
C VAL A 33 -6.39 5.78 -6.69
N GLN A 34 -6.80 6.96 -6.23
CA GLN A 34 -8.12 7.21 -5.67
C GLN A 34 -8.68 8.47 -6.31
N ASN A 35 -9.97 8.46 -6.65
CA ASN A 35 -10.72 9.62 -7.15
C ASN A 35 -10.46 10.00 -8.63
N ASN A 36 -11.27 9.46 -9.55
CA ASN A 36 -11.39 9.90 -10.96
C ASN A 36 -10.06 10.14 -11.73
N GLY A 37 -9.00 9.40 -11.41
CA GLY A 37 -7.70 9.49 -12.09
C GLY A 37 -6.57 10.16 -11.29
N GLU A 38 -6.81 10.64 -10.06
CA GLU A 38 -5.75 11.20 -9.21
C GLU A 38 -4.90 10.10 -8.56
N ILE A 39 -3.59 10.12 -8.82
CA ILE A 39 -2.62 9.24 -8.15
C ILE A 39 -2.35 9.86 -6.77
N ILE A 40 -2.92 9.27 -5.72
CA ILE A 40 -2.92 9.90 -4.40
C ILE A 40 -1.87 9.30 -3.46
N ASP A 41 -1.53 8.00 -3.57
CA ASP A 41 -0.68 7.41 -2.54
C ASP A 41 0.08 6.14 -2.92
N THR A 42 0.96 5.73 -2.01
CA THR A 42 1.73 4.49 -2.07
C THR A 42 1.39 3.60 -0.88
N LEU A 43 1.08 2.34 -1.13
CA LEU A 43 0.87 1.33 -0.11
C LEU A 43 2.18 0.59 0.16
N ARG A 44 2.55 0.46 1.43
CA ARG A 44 3.58 -0.52 1.82
C ARG A 44 2.96 -1.91 1.86
N LEU A 45 3.60 -2.82 1.14
CA LEU A 45 3.16 -4.21 1.01
C LEU A 45 4.17 -5.13 1.69
N THR A 46 3.68 -6.29 2.12
CA THR A 46 4.55 -7.44 2.38
C THR A 46 4.99 -8.06 1.06
N GLN A 47 6.02 -8.93 1.09
CA GLN A 47 6.46 -9.66 -0.10
C GLN A 47 5.35 -10.54 -0.68
N GLU A 48 4.57 -11.20 0.18
CA GLU A 48 3.45 -12.06 -0.23
C GLU A 48 2.38 -11.24 -0.95
N GLN A 49 1.95 -10.12 -0.37
CA GLN A 49 1.00 -9.20 -1.01
C GLN A 49 1.54 -8.65 -2.32
N TYR A 50 2.82 -8.27 -2.37
CA TYR A 50 3.44 -7.78 -3.60
C TYR A 50 3.41 -8.81 -4.72
N ASN A 51 3.59 -10.09 -4.41
CA ASN A 51 3.55 -11.17 -5.39
C ASN A 51 2.13 -11.51 -5.84
N MET A 52 1.15 -11.43 -4.94
CA MET A 52 -0.25 -11.77 -5.23
C MET A 52 -1.03 -10.67 -5.95
N LEU A 53 -0.71 -9.40 -5.69
CA LEU A 53 -1.44 -8.27 -6.29
C LEU A 53 -1.01 -8.04 -7.73
N GLU A 54 -1.97 -7.80 -8.62
CA GLU A 54 -1.73 -7.52 -10.04
C GLU A 54 -2.00 -6.04 -10.34
N VAL A 55 -1.20 -5.49 -11.26
CA VAL A 55 -1.37 -4.10 -11.71
C VAL A 55 -2.61 -3.98 -12.60
N ASN A 56 -3.16 -2.77 -12.68
CA ASN A 56 -4.40 -2.42 -13.36
C ASN A 56 -5.64 -3.15 -12.83
N GLN A 57 -5.57 -3.66 -11.60
CA GLN A 57 -6.71 -4.26 -10.91
C GLN A 57 -7.19 -3.39 -9.75
N SER A 58 -8.51 -3.42 -9.52
CA SER A 58 -9.13 -2.69 -8.41
C SER A 58 -9.20 -3.55 -7.15
N TYR A 59 -8.80 -2.99 -6.02
CA TYR A 59 -8.80 -3.64 -4.72
C TYR A 59 -9.58 -2.82 -3.69
N ILE A 60 -10.14 -3.51 -2.70
CA ILE A 60 -10.63 -2.93 -1.46
C ILE A 60 -9.54 -3.06 -0.42
N VAL A 61 -9.06 -1.92 0.07
CA VAL A 61 -8.06 -1.82 1.13
C VAL A 61 -8.76 -1.45 2.42
N ASN A 62 -8.59 -2.29 3.43
CA ASN A 62 -9.00 -2.01 4.80
C ASN A 62 -7.77 -1.58 5.59
N ALA A 63 -7.84 -0.40 6.21
CA ALA A 63 -6.74 0.15 6.99
C ALA A 63 -7.23 0.73 8.31
N ASP A 64 -6.37 0.69 9.32
CA ASP A 64 -6.57 1.40 10.57
C ASP A 64 -5.87 2.75 10.50
N PHE A 65 -6.64 3.82 10.63
CA PHE A 65 -6.09 5.14 10.88
C PHE A 65 -5.66 5.27 12.33
N GLY A 66 -4.38 5.62 12.51
CA GLY A 66 -3.76 5.97 13.78
C GLY A 66 -3.07 7.32 13.71
N VAL A 67 -2.71 7.87 14.87
CA VAL A 67 -1.95 9.12 14.96
C VAL A 67 -0.69 8.84 15.78
N GLY A 68 0.47 9.10 15.18
CA GLY A 68 1.78 8.96 15.81
C GLY A 68 2.44 10.32 16.06
N LYS A 69 3.70 10.30 16.50
CA LYS A 69 4.50 11.51 16.75
C LYS A 69 4.63 12.44 15.52
N ASN A 70 4.52 11.90 14.32
CA ASN A 70 4.68 12.63 13.05
C ASN A 70 3.35 12.85 12.30
N GLY A 71 2.20 12.68 12.98
CA GLY A 71 0.88 12.88 12.38
C GLY A 71 0.11 11.58 12.13
N GLY A 72 -0.97 11.69 11.34
CA GLY A 72 -1.82 10.57 10.97
C GLY A 72 -1.12 9.58 10.05
N TYR A 73 -1.39 8.29 10.25
CA TYR A 73 -0.90 7.23 9.38
C TYR A 73 -1.98 6.16 9.18
N LEU A 74 -1.90 5.47 8.05
CA LEU A 74 -2.74 4.33 7.73
C LEU A 74 -1.93 3.04 7.88
N ARG A 75 -2.41 2.11 8.69
CA ARG A 75 -1.89 0.76 8.77
C ARG A 75 -2.80 -0.16 7.98
N VAL A 76 -2.34 -0.68 6.86
CA VAL A 76 -3.10 -1.67 6.08
C VAL A 76 -3.29 -2.93 6.92
N VAL A 77 -4.55 -3.35 7.04
CA VAL A 77 -4.97 -4.58 7.74
C VAL A 77 -5.23 -5.69 6.74
N ASP A 78 -5.92 -5.35 5.65
CA ASP A 78 -6.33 -6.33 4.65
C ASP A 78 -6.48 -5.69 3.26
N ILE A 79 -6.27 -6.50 2.21
CA ILE A 79 -6.43 -6.10 0.82
C ILE A 79 -7.16 -7.23 0.09
N THR A 80 -8.34 -6.93 -0.45
CA THR A 80 -9.17 -7.91 -1.17
C THR A 80 -9.50 -7.42 -2.58
N PRO A 81 -9.67 -8.30 -3.58
CA PRO A 81 -10.11 -7.88 -4.91
C PRO A 81 -11.48 -7.19 -4.82
N SER A 82 -11.60 -6.00 -5.43
CA SER A 82 -12.93 -5.43 -5.65
C SER A 82 -13.58 -6.27 -6.74
N LYS A 83 -14.65 -6.99 -6.42
CA LYS A 83 -15.49 -7.61 -7.46
C LYS A 83 -15.85 -6.52 -8.50
N ALA A 84 -15.70 -6.88 -9.77
CA ALA A 84 -16.11 -6.07 -10.91
C ALA A 84 -17.63 -5.88 -10.91
#